data_AF-A0A564Y876-F1
#
_entry.id   AF-A0A564Y876-F1
#
_cell.length_a   1.000
_cell.length_b   1.000
_cell.length_c   1.000
_cell.angle_alpha   90.00
_cell.angle_beta   90.00
_cell.angle_gamma   90.00
#
_symmetry.space_group_name_H-M   'P 1'
#
loop_
_entity.id
_entity.type
_entity.pdbx_description
1 polymer ?
#
loop_
_entity_poly.entity_id
_entity_poly.type
_entity_poly.pdbx_seq_one_letter_code
_entity_poly.pdbx_strand_id
1 'polypeptide(L)'
;MAITNLPMEDDTQSVLFDALRYLLLTTGDIQNATAKDSVLKRVMKYICTELPKSNQVDNLLQLHRRRDNLFVINACLMFADCVFIPSAL
;
A
#
# COMPACT_ATOMS: atom_id res chain seq x y z
N MET A 1 -7.81 -1.50 -18.54
CA MET A 1 -9.28 -1.70 -18.63
C MET A 1 -9.92 -0.33 -18.47
N ALA A 2 -10.30 0.30 -19.58
CA ALA A 2 -10.99 1.59 -19.54
C ALA A 2 -12.49 1.32 -19.44
N ILE A 3 -13.11 1.75 -18.35
CA ILE A 3 -14.57 1.76 -18.25
C ILE A 3 -15.03 2.94 -19.11
N THR A 4 -15.69 2.64 -20.23
CA THR A 4 -16.20 3.63 -21.18
C THR A 4 -17.28 4.50 -20.54
N ASN A 5 -17.11 5.82 -20.66
CA ASN A 5 -18.04 6.84 -20.17
C ASN A 5 -19.42 6.68 -20.79
N LEU A 6 -20.38 6.19 -20.00
CA LEU A 6 -21.80 6.47 -20.19
C LEU A 6 -22.04 7.88 -19.65
N PRO A 7 -22.80 8.77 -20.33
CA PRO A 7 -23.10 10.08 -19.78
C PRO A 7 -24.06 9.90 -18.60
N MET A 8 -23.51 9.78 -17.40
CA MET A 8 -24.24 9.86 -16.14
C MET A 8 -24.46 11.33 -15.81
N GLU A 9 -25.63 11.64 -15.25
CA GLU A 9 -25.90 12.94 -14.65
C GLU A 9 -24.86 13.19 -13.53
N ASP A 10 -24.32 14.40 -13.44
CA ASP A 10 -23.17 14.75 -12.58
C ASP A 10 -23.42 14.37 -11.10
N ASP A 11 -24.68 14.52 -10.66
CA ASP A 11 -25.14 14.14 -9.32
C ASP A 11 -25.12 12.61 -9.10
N THR A 12 -25.44 11.82 -10.12
CA THR A 12 -25.43 10.34 -10.02
C THR A 12 -24.01 9.81 -9.95
N GLN A 13 -23.09 10.46 -10.65
CA GLN A 13 -21.66 10.12 -10.63
C GLN A 13 -21.07 10.38 -9.24
N SER A 14 -21.37 11.53 -8.63
CA SER A 14 -20.92 11.87 -7.27
C SER A 14 -21.40 10.84 -6.24
N VAL A 15 -22.70 10.49 -6.26
CA VAL A 15 -23.30 9.50 -5.34
C VAL A 15 -22.65 8.13 -5.50
N LEU A 16 -22.38 7.69 -6.73
CA LEU A 16 -21.69 6.44 -6.99
C LEU A 16 -20.26 6.46 -6.45
N PHE A 17 -19.50 7.54 -6.69
CA PHE A 17 -18.13 7.65 -6.19
C PHE A 17 -18.07 7.67 -4.66
N ASP A 18 -19.02 8.33 -4.00
CA ASP A 18 -19.10 8.33 -2.54
C ASP A 18 -19.49 6.94 -2.00
N ALA A 19 -20.45 6.25 -2.62
CA ALA A 19 -20.77 4.87 -2.25
C ALA A 19 -19.58 3.92 -2.46
N LEU A 20 -18.84 4.09 -3.56
CA LEU A 20 -17.63 3.32 -3.86
C LEU A 20 -16.50 3.63 -2.87
N ARG A 21 -16.36 4.86 -2.37
CA ARG A 21 -15.38 5.19 -1.32
C ARG A 21 -15.61 4.42 -0.03
N TYR A 22 -16.86 4.11 0.32
CA TYR A 22 -17.16 3.29 1.49
C TYR A 22 -16.93 1.79 1.27
N LEU A 23 -16.93 1.33 0.01
CA LEU A 23 -16.82 -0.09 -0.33
C LEU A 23 -15.41 -0.50 -0.78
N LEU A 24 -14.69 0.41 -1.42
CA LEU A 24 -13.38 0.16 -2.00
C LEU A 24 -12.28 0.71 -1.10
N LEU A 25 -11.27 -0.12 -0.86
CA LEU A 25 -10.01 0.35 -0.31
C LEU A 25 -9.28 1.17 -1.38
N THR A 26 -9.09 2.46 -1.10
CA THR A 26 -8.30 3.32 -1.98
C THR A 26 -6.82 3.20 -1.65
N THR A 27 -5.96 3.59 -2.60
CA THR A 27 -4.52 3.71 -2.34
C THR A 27 -4.24 4.64 -1.16
N GLY A 28 -5.04 5.71 -0.98
CA GLY A 28 -4.92 6.63 0.14
C GLY A 28 -5.21 5.96 1.49
N ASP A 29 -6.18 5.07 1.55
CA ASP A 29 -6.51 4.32 2.78
C ASP A 29 -5.34 3.39 3.17
N ILE A 30 -4.79 2.69 2.18
CA ILE A 30 -3.65 1.80 2.37
C ILE A 30 -2.39 2.58 2.79
N GLN A 31 -2.13 3.74 2.17
CA GLN A 31 -1.04 4.63 2.56
C GLN A 31 -1.20 5.13 4.00
N ASN A 32 -2.40 5.56 4.37
CA ASN A 32 -2.68 6.06 5.72
C ASN A 32 -2.52 4.95 6.77
N ALA A 33 -3.01 3.74 6.50
CA ALA A 33 -2.83 2.60 7.39
C ALA A 33 -1.35 2.17 7.47
N THR A 34 -0.63 2.17 6.35
CA THR A 34 0.82 1.91 6.29
C THR A 34 1.60 2.95 7.10
N ALA A 35 1.17 4.22 7.04
CA ALA A 35 1.73 5.31 7.83
C ALA A 35 1.35 5.24 9.32
N LYS A 36 0.49 4.31 9.76
CA LYS A 36 0.23 4.04 11.18
C LYS A 36 0.95 2.77 11.65
N ASP A 37 1.25 1.86 10.75
CA ASP A 37 1.94 0.60 11.03
C ASP A 37 3.46 0.82 11.21
N SER A 38 3.92 0.67 12.46
CA SER A 38 5.34 0.83 12.82
C SER A 38 6.27 -0.23 12.21
N VAL A 39 5.75 -1.43 11.91
CA VAL A 39 6.49 -2.52 11.29
C VAL A 39 6.65 -2.21 9.81
N LEU A 40 5.56 -1.87 9.11
CA LEU A 40 5.63 -1.54 7.68
C LEU A 40 6.52 -0.32 7.41
N LYS A 41 6.45 0.73 8.23
CA LYS A 41 7.39 1.86 8.15
C LYS A 41 8.85 1.43 8.23
N ARG A 42 9.15 0.49 9.12
CA ARG A 42 10.51 -0.02 9.32
C ARG A 42 10.97 -0.84 8.11
N VAL A 43 10.09 -1.69 7.58
CA VAL A 43 10.34 -2.49 6.38
C VAL A 43 10.57 -1.60 5.16
N MET A 44 9.71 -0.60 4.93
CA MET A 44 9.87 0.34 3.83
C MET A 44 11.17 1.13 3.96
N LYS A 45 11.49 1.63 5.16
CA LYS A 45 12.77 2.30 5.41
C LYS A 45 13.94 1.39 5.06
N TYR A 46 13.90 0.14 5.51
CA TYR A 46 14.93 -0.85 5.23
C TYR A 46 15.13 -1.08 3.72
N ILE A 47 14.04 -1.25 2.97
CA ILE A 47 14.07 -1.42 1.51
C ILE A 47 14.70 -0.19 0.84
N CYS A 48 14.32 1.02 1.25
CA CYS A 48 14.80 2.26 0.66
C CYS A 48 16.25 2.62 1.05
N THR A 49 16.76 2.19 2.21
CA THR A 49 18.10 2.57 2.71
C THR A 49 19.17 1.50 2.58
N GLU A 50 18.83 0.35 2.00
CA GLU A 50 19.69 -0.82 1.72
C GLU A 50 20.35 -1.54 2.91
N LEU A 51 20.57 -0.87 4.05
CA LEU A 51 21.36 -1.41 5.15
C LEU A 51 20.52 -1.70 6.41
N PRO A 52 20.55 -2.94 6.94
CA PRO A 52 19.99 -3.23 8.24
C PRO A 52 20.92 -2.64 9.30
N LYS A 53 20.37 -1.87 10.24
CA LYS A 53 21.13 -1.55 11.46
C LYS A 53 21.23 -2.82 12.30
N SER A 54 22.43 -3.09 12.84
CA SER A 54 22.79 -4.30 13.59
C SER A 54 21.81 -4.71 14.71
N ASN A 55 21.01 -3.77 15.21
CA ASN A 55 19.99 -3.95 16.23
C ASN A 55 18.57 -4.31 15.71
N GLN A 56 18.41 -4.59 14.40
CA GLN A 56 17.11 -4.73 13.74
C GLN A 56 16.89 -6.11 13.07
N VAL A 57 17.79 -7.05 13.35
CA VAL A 57 18.14 -8.17 12.47
C VAL A 57 17.10 -9.29 12.44
N ASP A 58 16.44 -9.61 13.56
CA ASP A 58 15.65 -10.85 13.64
C ASP A 58 14.37 -10.86 12.78
N ASN A 59 13.60 -9.77 12.75
CA ASN A 59 12.35 -9.72 11.95
C ASN A 59 12.58 -9.33 10.49
N LEU A 60 13.71 -8.68 10.17
CA LEU A 60 14.01 -8.21 8.81
C LEU A 60 14.83 -9.22 8.00
N LEU A 61 15.49 -10.18 8.64
CA LEU A 61 16.25 -11.25 7.97
C LEU A 61 15.42 -12.06 6.99
N GLN A 62 14.16 -12.35 7.33
CA GLN A 62 13.25 -13.07 6.43
C GLN A 62 12.91 -12.22 5.19
N LEU A 63 12.76 -10.91 5.37
CA LEU A 63 12.52 -9.97 4.28
C LEU A 63 13.75 -9.80 3.39
N HIS A 64 14.95 -9.89 3.96
CA HIS A 64 16.19 -9.77 3.20
C HIS A 64 16.28 -10.81 2.07
N ARG A 65 15.87 -12.06 2.33
CA ARG A 65 15.83 -13.12 1.31
C ARG A 65 14.83 -12.86 0.18
N ARG A 66 13.88 -11.95 0.39
CA ARG A 66 12.81 -11.60 -0.56
C ARG A 66 12.95 -10.17 -1.07
N ARG A 67 14.04 -9.48 -0.75
CA ARG A 67 14.22 -8.05 -1.01
C ARG A 67 14.07 -7.70 -2.49
N ASP A 68 14.60 -8.53 -3.38
CA ASP A 68 14.54 -8.29 -4.84
C ASP A 68 13.11 -8.29 -5.39
N ASN A 69 12.17 -8.89 -4.66
CA ASN A 69 10.74 -8.91 -5.00
C ASN A 69 9.93 -7.86 -4.23
N LEU A 70 10.56 -7.11 -3.32
CA LEU A 70 9.92 -6.10 -2.51
C LEU A 70 10.26 -4.70 -3.03
N PHE A 71 9.23 -3.90 -3.22
CA PHE A 71 9.41 -2.54 -3.68
C PHE A 71 8.40 -1.61 -3.03
N VAL A 72 8.76 -0.33 -2.99
CA VAL A 72 7.91 0.73 -2.47
C VAL A 72 7.49 1.61 -3.65
N ILE A 73 6.20 1.64 -3.95
CA ILE A 73 5.62 2.51 -4.98
C ILE A 73 4.55 3.36 -4.33
N ASN A 74 4.65 4.67 -4.53
CA ASN A 74 3.68 5.65 -4.00
C ASN A 74 3.37 5.42 -2.51
N ALA A 75 4.39 5.25 -1.68
CA ALA A 75 4.27 4.97 -0.24
C ALA A 75 3.49 3.68 0.14
N CYS A 76 3.22 2.78 -0.81
CA CYS A 76 2.71 1.44 -0.55
C CYS A 76 3.83 0.41 -0.64
N LEU A 77 3.83 -0.57 0.26
CA LEU A 77 4.70 -1.75 0.16
C LEU A 77 4.08 -2.74 -0.82
N MET A 78 4.88 -3.21 -1.77
CA MET A 78 4.46 -4.19 -2.78
C MET A 78 5.38 -5.40 -2.77
N PHE A 79 4.82 -6.56 -3.09
CA PHE A 79 5.53 -7.82 -3.31
C PHE A 79 5.07 -8.40 -4.64
N ALA A 80 5.97 -8.43 -5.63
CA ALA A 80 5.59 -8.68 -7.03
C ALA A 80 4.35 -7.83 -7.40
N ASP A 81 3.32 -8.41 -8.01
CA ASP A 81 2.15 -7.65 -8.48
C ASP A 81 1.12 -7.31 -7.38
N CYS A 82 1.43 -7.59 -6.11
CA CYS A 82 0.51 -7.44 -4.98
C CYS A 82 0.87 -6.27 -4.07
N VAL A 83 -0.13 -5.49 -3.65
CA VAL A 83 -0.02 -4.51 -2.55
C VAL A 83 -0.18 -5.20 -1.20
N PHE A 84 0.66 -4.82 -0.25
CA PHE A 84 0.51 -5.24 1.14
C PHE A 84 -0.56 -4.40 1.82
N ILE A 85 -1.61 -5.05 2.33
CA ILE A 85 -2.72 -4.38 3.04
C ILE A 85 -2.45 -4.50 4.55
N PRO A 86 -2.22 -3.38 5.27
CA PRO A 86 -2.08 -3.40 6.72
C PRO A 86 -3.31 -3.97 7.41
N SER A 87 -3.13 -4.73 8.49
CA SER A 87 -4.24 -5.34 9.23
C SER A 87 -5.12 -4.35 10.01
N ALA A 88 -4.74 -3.08 10.06
CA ALA A 88 -5.44 -2.01 10.77
C ALA A 88 -6.42 -1.22 9.88
N LEU A 89 -6.74 -1.75 8.69
CA LEU A 89 -7.76 -1.23 7.77
C LEU A 89 -9.15 -1.73 8.11
#